data_AF-A0A9W4Z870-F1
#
_entry.id   AF-A0A9W4Z870-F1
#
_cell.length_a   1.000
_cell.length_b   1.000
_cell.length_c   1.000
_cell.angle_alpha   90.00
_cell.angle_beta   90.00
_cell.angle_gamma   90.00
#
_symmetry.space_group_name_H-M   'P 1'
#
loop_
_entity.id
_entity.type
_entity.pdbx_description
1 polymer ?
#
loop_
_entity_poly.entity_id
_entity_poly.type
_entity_poly.pdbx_seq_one_letter_code
_entity_poly.pdbx_strand_id
1 'polypeptide(L)'
;MDARETRIRILDLLDGHCQSCEYHGGKTHPYCTETCKIGQEIQQLGTSLLTDEKSREYKTKVKWDKVCQDVMELKKEGLSYVQIAEILGCNASTIRQQLKKRGLQLHESVEEMRKKSDEKWDELCKQAVNLHKQGRSYEDIARQFGYHGNSLRRQLIKRGLYQTKNKE
;
A
#
# COMPACT_ATOMS: atom_id res chain seq x y z
N MET A 1 -7.48 34.27 -0.57
CA MET A 1 -6.08 33.82 -0.48
C MET A 1 -6.06 32.31 -0.47
N ASP A 2 -5.10 31.71 -1.15
CA ASP A 2 -4.83 30.28 -0.99
C ASP A 2 -4.12 30.02 0.36
N ALA A 3 -3.92 28.74 0.69
CA ALA A 3 -3.32 28.36 1.96
C ALA A 3 -1.84 28.75 2.11
N ARG A 4 -1.13 28.99 1.00
CA ARG A 4 0.26 29.46 1.01
C ARG A 4 0.30 30.96 1.27
N GLU A 5 -0.48 31.73 0.53
CA GLU A 5 -0.64 33.18 0.72
C GLU A 5 -1.08 33.52 2.15
N THR A 6 -2.03 32.75 2.68
CA THR A 6 -2.52 32.91 4.06
C THR A 6 -1.41 32.68 5.09
N ARG A 7 -0.51 31.69 4.87
CA ARG A 7 0.64 31.46 5.76
C ARG A 7 1.67 32.58 5.67
N ILE A 8 1.97 33.05 4.46
CA ILE A 8 2.88 34.18 4.25
C ILE A 8 2.33 35.42 4.97
N ARG A 9 1.04 35.72 4.81
CA ARG A 9 0.38 36.84 5.50
C ARG A 9 0.50 36.74 7.02
N ILE A 10 0.32 35.55 7.59
CA ILE A 10 0.50 35.36 9.05
C ILE A 10 1.94 35.65 9.46
N LEU A 11 2.94 35.18 8.70
CA LEU A 11 4.36 35.46 8.99
C LEU A 11 4.66 36.96 8.92
N ASP A 12 4.19 37.63 7.87
CA ASP A 12 4.37 39.09 7.71
C ASP A 12 3.78 39.87 8.89
N LEU A 13 2.60 39.45 9.39
CA LEU A 13 1.96 40.08 10.55
C LEU A 13 2.74 39.83 11.84
N LEU A 14 3.26 38.60 12.03
CA LEU A 14 4.08 38.26 13.19
C LEU A 14 5.38 39.05 13.20
N ASP A 15 6.07 39.13 12.06
CA ASP A 15 7.36 39.80 11.93
C ASP A 15 7.23 41.32 11.98
N GLY A 16 6.21 41.89 11.34
CA GLY A 16 6.00 43.34 11.26
C GLY A 16 5.36 43.98 12.49
N HIS A 17 4.58 43.22 13.27
CA HIS A 17 3.79 43.79 14.37
C HIS A 17 3.97 43.07 15.71
N CYS A 18 4.25 41.76 15.71
CA CYS A 18 4.30 41.01 16.96
C CYS A 18 5.71 40.85 17.53
N GLN A 19 6.78 40.88 16.73
CA GLN A 19 8.18 40.72 17.18
C GLN A 19 8.61 41.76 18.24
N SER A 20 8.13 42.99 18.13
CA SER A 20 8.46 44.09 19.05
C SER A 20 7.32 44.43 20.03
N CYS A 21 6.28 43.58 20.11
CA CYS A 21 5.12 43.81 20.96
C CYS A 21 5.47 43.57 22.45
N GLU A 22 4.89 44.36 23.36
CA GLU A 22 5.05 44.17 24.81
C GLU A 22 4.51 42.83 25.32
N TYR A 23 3.59 42.24 24.55
CA TYR A 23 3.04 40.90 24.79
C TYR A 23 3.78 39.80 24.01
N HIS A 24 4.94 40.11 23.43
CA HIS A 24 5.78 39.16 22.71
C HIS A 24 6.54 38.25 23.68
N GLY A 25 6.41 36.93 23.48
CA GLY A 25 7.08 35.92 24.27
C GLY A 25 6.13 35.17 25.22
N GLY A 26 5.94 33.88 24.96
CA GLY A 26 5.13 32.98 25.79
C GLY A 26 3.83 32.52 25.12
N LYS A 27 2.88 32.05 25.94
CA LYS A 27 1.54 31.64 25.46
C LYS A 27 0.74 32.88 25.05
N THR A 28 -0.18 32.70 24.11
CA THR A 28 -1.05 33.77 23.60
C THR A 28 -1.73 34.53 24.75
N HIS A 29 -1.49 35.84 24.82
CA HIS A 29 -2.09 36.72 25.82
C HIS A 29 -3.57 37.02 25.47
N PRO A 30 -4.52 37.10 26.43
CA PRO A 30 -5.94 37.36 26.15
C PRO A 30 -6.18 38.64 25.34
N TYR A 31 -5.35 39.67 25.56
CA TYR A 31 -5.38 40.90 24.74
C TYR A 31 -5.23 40.63 23.24
N CYS A 32 -4.36 39.68 22.86
CA CYS A 32 -4.11 39.34 21.46
C CYS A 32 -5.35 38.72 20.78
N THR A 33 -6.17 37.99 21.54
CA THR A 33 -7.38 37.33 21.02
C THR A 33 -8.63 38.21 21.14
N GLU A 34 -8.72 39.05 22.17
CA GLU A 34 -9.94 39.79 22.49
C GLU A 34 -9.94 41.23 21.96
N THR A 35 -8.77 41.87 21.87
CA THR A 35 -8.69 43.33 21.62
C THR A 35 -7.77 43.70 20.46
N CYS A 36 -6.67 42.96 20.28
CA CYS A 36 -5.67 43.27 19.26
C CYS A 36 -6.18 42.90 17.87
N LYS A 37 -6.33 43.90 16.98
CA LYS A 37 -6.75 43.68 15.58
C LYS A 37 -5.82 42.75 14.81
N ILE A 38 -4.50 42.88 15.01
CA ILE A 38 -3.50 42.01 14.37
C ILE A 38 -3.64 40.57 14.87
N GLY A 39 -3.80 40.39 16.19
CA GLY A 39 -3.98 39.07 16.78
C GLY A 39 -5.29 38.39 16.35
N GLN A 40 -6.38 39.16 16.23
CA GLN A 40 -7.65 38.68 15.67
C GLN A 40 -7.51 38.28 14.20
N GLU A 41 -6.80 39.06 13.38
CA GLU A 41 -6.54 38.72 11.97
C GLU A 41 -5.72 37.42 11.87
N ILE A 42 -4.64 37.28 12.63
CA ILE A 42 -3.83 36.06 12.69
C ILE A 42 -4.69 34.85 13.10
N GLN A 43 -5.57 35.01 14.11
CA GLN A 43 -6.46 33.95 14.57
C GLN A 43 -7.47 33.52 13.50
N GLN A 44 -8.06 34.48 12.78
CA GLN A 44 -8.99 34.21 11.68
C GLN A 44 -8.28 33.48 10.53
N LEU A 45 -7.11 33.96 10.12
CA LEU A 45 -6.30 33.33 9.07
C LEU A 45 -5.90 31.91 9.49
N GLY A 46 -5.45 31.70 10.73
CA GLY A 46 -5.13 30.38 11.26
C GLY A 46 -6.32 29.41 11.26
N THR A 47 -7.51 29.90 11.64
CA THR A 47 -8.75 29.10 11.62
C THR A 47 -9.14 28.67 10.21
N SER A 48 -8.95 29.55 9.22
CA SER A 48 -9.19 29.23 7.82
C SER A 48 -8.26 28.11 7.30
N LEU A 49 -6.99 28.11 7.72
CA LEU A 49 -6.01 27.07 7.38
C LEU A 49 -6.38 25.71 7.97
N LEU A 50 -6.84 25.68 9.22
CA LEU A 50 -7.31 24.45 9.87
C LEU A 50 -8.52 23.84 9.15
N THR A 51 -9.45 24.69 8.69
CA THR A 51 -10.65 24.25 7.98
C THR A 51 -10.30 23.65 6.61
N ASP A 52 -9.39 24.29 5.88
CA ASP A 52 -8.91 23.79 4.58
C ASP A 52 -8.15 22.45 4.73
N GLU A 53 -7.32 22.31 5.78
CA GLU A 53 -6.63 21.06 6.07
C GLU A 53 -7.60 19.90 6.34
N LYS A 54 -8.61 20.13 7.20
CA LYS A 54 -9.69 19.13 7.44
C LYS A 54 -10.44 18.77 6.17
N SER A 55 -10.70 19.74 5.30
CA SER A 55 -11.34 19.51 4.00
C SER A 55 -10.48 18.63 3.08
N ARG A 56 -9.16 18.87 3.02
CA ARG A 56 -8.23 18.05 2.24
C ARG A 56 -8.10 16.64 2.80
N GLU A 57 -8.04 16.50 4.12
CA GLU A 57 -8.01 15.20 4.79
C GLU A 57 -9.29 14.40 4.45
N TYR A 58 -10.46 15.04 4.55
CA TYR A 58 -11.74 14.45 4.17
C TYR A 58 -11.76 14.00 2.70
N LYS A 59 -11.37 14.88 1.76
CA LYS A 59 -11.30 14.54 0.33
C LYS A 59 -10.36 13.37 0.06
N THR A 60 -9.20 13.35 0.73
CA THR A 60 -8.23 12.25 0.63
C THR A 60 -8.82 10.95 1.17
N LYS A 61 -9.52 11.01 2.30
CA LYS A 61 -10.19 9.86 2.89
C LYS A 61 -11.25 9.29 1.94
N VAL A 62 -12.16 10.11 1.43
CA VAL A 62 -13.22 9.70 0.48
C VAL A 62 -12.63 9.09 -0.79
N LYS A 63 -11.57 9.71 -1.34
CA LYS A 63 -10.86 9.16 -2.51
C LYS A 63 -10.36 7.75 -2.23
N TRP A 64 -9.72 7.55 -1.08
CA TRP A 64 -9.18 6.24 -0.71
C TRP A 64 -10.27 5.24 -0.33
N ASP A 65 -11.40 5.68 0.23
CA ASP A 65 -12.55 4.81 0.51
C ASP A 65 -13.07 4.19 -0.80
N LYS A 66 -13.19 5.01 -1.86
CA LYS A 66 -13.56 4.54 -3.20
C LYS A 66 -12.52 3.58 -3.78
N VAL A 67 -11.24 3.95 -3.76
CA VAL A 67 -10.16 3.07 -4.24
C VAL A 67 -10.17 1.73 -3.49
N CYS A 68 -10.39 1.74 -2.17
CA CYS A 68 -10.49 0.50 -1.40
C CYS A 68 -11.70 -0.35 -1.80
N GLN A 69 -12.84 0.25 -2.12
CA GLN A 69 -14.01 -0.49 -2.64
C GLN A 69 -13.68 -1.17 -3.98
N ASP A 70 -13.08 -0.43 -4.93
CA ASP A 70 -12.68 -0.96 -6.23
C ASP A 70 -11.69 -2.14 -6.07
N VAL A 71 -10.74 -2.03 -5.13
CA VAL A 71 -9.81 -3.13 -4.81
C VAL A 71 -10.55 -4.38 -4.31
N MET A 72 -11.60 -4.23 -3.50
CA MET A 72 -12.37 -5.35 -2.98
C MET A 72 -13.14 -6.08 -4.09
N GLU A 73 -13.67 -5.34 -5.07
CA GLU A 73 -14.38 -5.91 -6.23
C GLU A 73 -13.41 -6.66 -7.14
N LEU A 74 -12.29 -6.04 -7.53
CA LEU A 74 -11.25 -6.68 -8.33
C LEU A 74 -10.65 -7.91 -7.63
N LYS A 75 -10.59 -7.89 -6.29
CA LYS A 75 -10.19 -9.07 -5.51
C LYS A 75 -11.18 -10.23 -5.61
N LYS A 76 -12.48 -9.97 -5.65
CA LYS A 76 -13.50 -11.03 -5.86
C LYS A 76 -13.37 -11.66 -7.25
N GLU A 77 -12.91 -10.91 -8.24
CA GLU A 77 -12.58 -11.42 -9.59
C GLU A 77 -11.29 -12.26 -9.62
N GLY A 78 -10.58 -12.38 -8.49
CA GLY A 78 -9.41 -13.24 -8.33
C GLY A 78 -8.08 -12.59 -8.74
N LEU A 79 -8.05 -11.28 -8.96
CA LEU A 79 -6.84 -10.53 -9.32
C LEU A 79 -5.86 -10.43 -8.13
N SER A 80 -4.56 -10.46 -8.42
CA SER A 80 -3.52 -10.23 -7.41
C SER A 80 -3.41 -8.74 -7.07
N TYR A 81 -2.86 -8.41 -5.88
CA TYR A 81 -2.62 -7.01 -5.52
C TYR A 81 -1.66 -6.29 -6.48
N VAL A 82 -0.80 -7.03 -7.19
CA VAL A 82 0.13 -6.47 -8.19
C VAL A 82 -0.65 -6.05 -9.44
N GLN A 83 -1.54 -6.90 -9.95
CA GLN A 83 -2.40 -6.57 -11.08
C GLN A 83 -3.36 -5.41 -10.77
N ILE A 84 -3.95 -5.43 -9.57
CA ILE A 84 -4.84 -4.34 -9.12
C ILE A 84 -4.08 -3.02 -9.00
N ALA A 85 -2.83 -3.05 -8.54
CA ALA A 85 -1.96 -1.88 -8.48
C ALA A 85 -1.70 -1.27 -9.87
N GLU A 86 -1.45 -2.11 -10.88
CA GLU A 86 -1.28 -1.68 -12.27
C GLU A 86 -2.57 -1.07 -12.83
N ILE A 87 -3.73 -1.69 -12.62
CA ILE A 87 -5.03 -1.19 -13.08
C ILE A 87 -5.37 0.16 -12.46
N LEU A 88 -5.14 0.32 -11.15
CA LEU A 88 -5.50 1.53 -10.41
C LEU A 88 -4.39 2.60 -10.40
N GLY A 89 -3.26 2.36 -11.07
CA GLY A 89 -2.12 3.28 -11.10
C GLY A 89 -1.54 3.58 -9.70
N CYS A 90 -1.63 2.62 -8.78
CA CYS A 90 -1.24 2.78 -7.38
C CYS A 90 -0.19 1.74 -7.00
N ASN A 91 0.60 1.99 -5.95
CA ASN A 91 1.53 0.97 -5.46
C ASN A 91 0.78 -0.09 -4.61
N ALA A 92 1.05 -1.36 -4.84
CA ALA A 92 0.47 -2.48 -4.08
C ALA A 92 0.69 -2.37 -2.56
N SER A 93 1.83 -1.84 -2.14
CA SER A 93 2.11 -1.59 -0.72
C SER A 93 1.25 -0.48 -0.13
N THR A 94 0.98 0.59 -0.90
CA THR A 94 0.08 1.66 -0.49
C THR A 94 -1.35 1.16 -0.37
N ILE A 95 -1.82 0.34 -1.32
CA ILE A 95 -3.15 -0.30 -1.27
C ILE A 95 -3.30 -1.11 0.02
N ARG A 96 -2.33 -1.98 0.34
CA ARG A 96 -2.35 -2.79 1.57
C ARG A 96 -2.41 -1.94 2.84
N GLN A 97 -1.63 -0.85 2.90
CA GLN A 97 -1.66 0.06 4.05
C GLN A 97 -3.01 0.75 4.18
N GLN A 98 -3.61 1.20 3.07
CA GLN A 98 -4.89 1.91 3.07
C GLN A 98 -6.07 1.00 3.41
N LEU A 99 -6.04 -0.25 2.97
CA LEU A 99 -6.99 -1.28 3.40
C LEU A 99 -6.85 -1.57 4.91
N LYS A 100 -5.62 -1.73 5.40
CA LYS A 100 -5.35 -1.96 6.83
C LYS A 100 -5.87 -0.82 7.71
N LYS A 101 -5.64 0.44 7.30
CA LYS A 101 -6.16 1.62 8.02
C LYS A 101 -7.68 1.64 8.15
N ARG A 102 -8.39 0.95 7.24
CA ARG A 102 -9.86 0.88 7.18
C ARG A 102 -10.44 -0.42 7.73
N GLY A 103 -9.60 -1.31 8.25
CA GLY A 103 -10.05 -2.64 8.70
C GLY A 103 -10.49 -3.57 7.58
N LEU A 104 -10.25 -3.22 6.31
CA LEU A 104 -10.62 -3.99 5.12
C LEU A 104 -9.53 -5.01 4.76
N GLN A 105 -8.92 -5.66 5.75
CA GLN A 105 -7.92 -6.68 5.47
C GLN A 105 -8.60 -7.88 4.82
N LEU A 106 -8.52 -7.95 3.50
CA LEU A 106 -8.67 -9.19 2.79
C LEU A 106 -7.45 -10.04 3.11
N HIS A 107 -7.62 -10.95 4.07
CA HIS A 107 -6.86 -12.17 4.05
C HIS A 107 -7.28 -12.88 2.76
N GLU A 108 -6.50 -12.72 1.68
CA GLU A 108 -6.35 -13.85 0.76
C GLU A 108 -6.02 -15.01 1.68
N SER A 109 -6.95 -15.95 1.80
CA SER A 109 -6.73 -17.04 2.72
C SER A 109 -5.39 -17.64 2.30
N VAL A 110 -4.49 -17.78 3.25
CA VAL A 110 -3.18 -18.36 2.95
C VAL A 110 -3.41 -19.73 2.30
N GLU A 111 -4.55 -20.37 2.61
CA GLU A 111 -5.08 -21.56 1.96
C GLU A 111 -5.35 -21.38 0.46
N GLU A 112 -6.00 -20.31 -0.01
CA GLU A 112 -6.30 -20.09 -1.44
C GLU A 112 -5.03 -19.82 -2.27
N MET A 113 -4.10 -19.02 -1.76
CA MET A 113 -2.80 -18.81 -2.42
C MET A 113 -1.98 -20.09 -2.45
N ARG A 114 -1.99 -20.86 -1.35
CA ARG A 114 -1.35 -22.18 -1.31
C ARG A 114 -2.00 -23.13 -2.30
N LYS A 115 -3.34 -23.13 -2.41
CA LYS A 115 -4.08 -23.98 -3.33
C LYS A 115 -3.71 -23.69 -4.78
N LYS A 116 -3.75 -22.43 -5.22
CA LYS A 116 -3.34 -22.05 -6.59
C LYS A 116 -1.87 -22.39 -6.88
N SER A 117 -0.99 -22.20 -5.90
CA SER A 117 0.43 -22.57 -6.01
C SER A 117 0.60 -24.09 -6.11
N ASP A 118 -0.11 -24.85 -5.27
CA ASP A 118 -0.06 -26.32 -5.27
C ASP A 118 -0.65 -26.89 -6.57
N GLU A 119 -1.76 -26.36 -7.09
CA GLU A 119 -2.32 -26.74 -8.39
C GLU A 119 -1.33 -26.51 -9.54
N LYS A 120 -0.63 -25.36 -9.56
CA LYS A 120 0.42 -25.09 -10.54
C LYS A 120 1.56 -26.11 -10.45
N TRP A 121 1.98 -26.46 -9.24
CA TRP A 121 3.01 -27.46 -9.02
C TRP A 121 2.55 -28.87 -9.35
N ASP A 122 1.28 -29.21 -9.12
CA ASP A 122 0.70 -30.50 -9.49
C ASP A 122 0.83 -30.73 -11.00
N GLU A 123 0.50 -29.70 -11.79
CA GLU A 123 0.59 -29.75 -13.25
C GLU A 123 2.05 -29.84 -13.73
N LEU A 124 2.94 -28.98 -13.20
CA LEU A 124 4.37 -29.02 -13.52
C LEU A 124 5.01 -30.38 -13.18
N CYS A 125 4.64 -30.97 -12.04
CA CYS A 125 5.16 -32.28 -11.64
C CYS A 125 4.68 -33.40 -12.56
N LYS A 126 3.42 -33.40 -13.00
CA LYS A 126 2.91 -34.37 -13.99
C LYS A 126 3.67 -34.28 -15.31
N GLN A 127 3.90 -33.06 -15.81
CA GLN A 127 4.68 -32.84 -17.03
C GLN A 127 6.14 -33.30 -16.86
N ALA A 128 6.75 -33.00 -15.71
CA ALA A 128 8.10 -33.44 -15.41
C ALA A 128 8.25 -34.96 -15.40
N VAL A 129 7.29 -35.71 -14.85
CA VAL A 129 7.31 -37.18 -14.88
C VAL A 129 7.21 -37.71 -16.30
N ASN A 130 6.37 -37.11 -17.15
CA ASN A 130 6.23 -37.52 -18.55
C ASN A 130 7.53 -37.27 -19.35
N LEU A 131 8.17 -36.12 -19.15
CA LEU A 131 9.47 -35.82 -19.75
C LEU A 131 10.59 -36.73 -19.20
N HIS A 132 10.50 -37.13 -17.94
CA HIS A 132 11.46 -38.06 -17.35
C HIS A 132 11.35 -39.46 -17.95
N LYS A 133 10.13 -39.95 -18.21
CA LYS A 133 9.89 -41.21 -18.92
C LYS A 133 10.46 -41.22 -20.35
N GLN A 134 10.57 -40.05 -20.98
CA GLN A 134 11.23 -39.88 -22.28
C GLN A 134 12.76 -39.86 -22.18
N GLY A 135 13.33 -40.11 -20.99
CA GLY A 135 14.77 -40.22 -20.76
C GLY A 135 15.45 -38.93 -20.29
N ARG A 136 14.74 -37.81 -20.17
CA ARG A 136 15.33 -36.55 -19.68
C ARG A 136 15.60 -36.57 -18.19
N SER A 137 16.67 -35.94 -17.73
CA SER A 137 16.95 -35.81 -16.30
C SER A 137 16.03 -34.77 -15.66
N TYR A 138 15.69 -34.94 -14.38
CA TYR A 138 14.93 -33.92 -13.64
C TYR A 138 15.67 -32.57 -13.55
N GLU A 139 17.00 -32.57 -13.62
CA GLU A 139 17.81 -31.36 -13.62
C GLU A 139 17.59 -30.55 -14.91
N ASP A 140 17.59 -31.22 -16.06
CA ASP A 140 17.37 -30.57 -17.35
C ASP A 140 15.93 -30.10 -17.51
N ILE A 141 14.97 -30.88 -17.01
CA ILE A 141 13.55 -30.51 -16.98
C ILE A 141 13.33 -29.26 -16.12
N ALA A 142 13.94 -29.20 -14.93
CA ALA A 142 13.85 -28.03 -14.07
C ALA A 142 14.40 -26.78 -14.77
N ARG A 143 15.58 -26.90 -15.40
CA ARG A 143 16.20 -25.81 -16.16
C ARG A 143 15.30 -25.36 -17.32
N GLN A 144 14.66 -26.29 -18.03
CA GLN A 144 13.70 -25.99 -19.09
C GLN A 144 12.48 -25.20 -18.58
N PHE A 145 12.00 -25.50 -17.37
CA PHE A 145 10.88 -24.78 -16.75
C PHE A 145 11.30 -23.50 -16.01
N GLY A 146 12.58 -23.12 -16.04
CA GLY A 146 13.08 -21.92 -15.36
C GLY A 146 13.22 -22.07 -13.85
N TYR A 147 13.30 -23.30 -13.34
CA TYR A 147 13.44 -23.61 -11.92
C TYR A 147 14.78 -24.29 -11.61
N HIS A 148 15.21 -24.19 -10.35
CA HIS A 148 16.34 -24.98 -9.85
C HIS A 148 15.93 -26.46 -9.68
N GLY A 149 16.81 -27.40 -10.01
CA GLY A 149 16.57 -28.84 -9.87
C GLY A 149 16.10 -29.26 -8.48
N ASN A 150 16.66 -28.64 -7.43
CA ASN A 150 16.27 -28.92 -6.04
C ASN A 150 14.81 -28.51 -5.74
N SER A 151 14.31 -27.44 -6.35
CA SER A 151 12.92 -26.98 -6.20
C SER A 151 11.96 -28.00 -6.80
N LEU A 152 12.21 -28.44 -8.03
CA LEU A 152 11.38 -29.46 -8.70
C LEU A 152 11.43 -30.79 -7.95
N ARG A 153 12.62 -31.22 -7.51
CA ARG A 153 12.79 -32.45 -6.73
C ARG A 153 11.97 -32.45 -5.44
N ARG A 154 12.04 -31.37 -4.65
CA ARG A 154 11.24 -31.25 -3.41
C ARG A 154 9.74 -31.35 -3.69
N GLN A 155 9.27 -30.70 -4.76
CA GLN A 155 7.85 -30.70 -5.12
C GLN A 155 7.37 -32.06 -5.64
N LEU A 156 8.23 -32.80 -6.35
CA LEU A 156 7.97 -34.19 -6.76
C LEU A 156 7.92 -35.13 -5.54
N ILE A 157 8.85 -34.98 -4.58
CA ILE A 157 8.86 -35.77 -3.34
C ILE A 157 7.61 -35.51 -2.51
N LYS A 158 7.23 -34.23 -2.32
CA LYS A 158 5.99 -33.82 -1.61
C LYS A 158 4.75 -34.54 -2.17
N ARG A 159 4.75 -34.84 -3.47
CA ARG A 159 3.65 -35.47 -4.22
C ARG A 159 3.81 -36.97 -4.44
N GLY A 160 4.88 -37.59 -3.95
CA GLY A 160 5.17 -39.01 -4.17
C GLY A 160 5.50 -39.38 -5.62
N LEU A 161 5.89 -38.41 -6.45
CA LEU A 161 6.15 -38.59 -7.88
C LEU A 161 7.64 -38.71 -8.23
N TYR A 162 8.52 -38.61 -7.24
CA TYR A 162 9.96 -38.64 -7.48
C TYR A 162 10.46 -40.08 -7.72
N GLN A 163 10.97 -40.34 -8.91
CA GLN A 163 11.54 -41.61 -9.29
C GLN A 163 13.07 -41.54 -9.20
N THR A 164 13.67 -42.32 -8.30
CA THR A 164 15.11 -42.58 -8.32
C THR A 164 15.38 -43.64 -9.37
N LYS A 165 16.33 -43.43 -10.27
CA LYS A 165 16.84 -44.53 -11.10
C LYS A 165 17.40 -45.59 -10.15
N ASN A 166 16.67 -46.68 -9.93
CA ASN A 166 17.27 -47.89 -9.42
C ASN A 166 18.30 -48.32 -10.45
N LYS A 167 19.56 -48.35 -10.04
CA LYS A 167 20.61 -49.08 -10.75
C LYS A 167 20.28 -50.56 -10.57
N GLU A 168 19.59 -51.16 -11.54
CA GLU A 168 19.75 -52.58 -11.84
C GLU A 168 21.04 -52.77 -12.66
#